data_AF-V6S5K8-F1
#
_entry.id   AF-V6S5K8-F1
#
_cell.length_a   1.000
_cell.length_b   1.000
_cell.length_c   1.000
_cell.angle_alpha   90.00
_cell.angle_beta   90.00
_cell.angle_gamma   90.00
#
_symmetry.space_group_name_H-M   'P 1'
#
loop_
_entity.id
_entity.type
_entity.pdbx_description
1 polymer ?
#
loop_
_entity_poly.entity_id
_entity_poly.type
_entity_poly.pdbx_seq_one_letter_code
_entity_poly.pdbx_strand_id
1 'polypeptide(L)'
;MHWHDGNDLACNYSFTPGQGKRIRWAISLDTQFNYGIFTPTEIDKSLLYQPFETTEVGGDNIVSITDNRDGTATVCRSIVRRDRFQKGFDCVYYAMNNNVIDTSAPDDLKVISERTFDYKVKINQMNPIATEIVPVVCTRGVICNTEPYVSGVILSMQVLGSMNITVKELNEVQVNDPELFDKLMAEYYHIIKKQTASGAVDEKIIYKP
;
A
#
# COMPACT_ATOMS: atom_id res chain seq x y z
N MET A 1 -12.26 -8.04 -24.67
CA MET A 1 -12.42 -9.49 -24.41
C MET A 1 -13.31 -10.02 -25.52
N HIS A 2 -12.75 -10.80 -26.44
CA HIS A 2 -13.53 -11.39 -27.53
C HIS A 2 -14.36 -12.53 -26.96
N TRP A 3 -15.66 -12.43 -27.14
CA TRP A 3 -16.57 -13.55 -26.94
C TRP A 3 -16.37 -14.50 -28.12
N HIS A 4 -15.83 -15.69 -27.86
CA HIS A 4 -15.85 -16.78 -28.81
C HIS A 4 -17.01 -17.71 -28.46
N ASP A 5 -17.95 -17.84 -29.39
CA ASP A 5 -18.95 -18.89 -29.39
C ASP A 5 -18.26 -20.21 -29.72
N GLY A 6 -17.91 -20.99 -28.70
CA GLY A 6 -17.29 -22.30 -28.92
C GLY A 6 -16.97 -23.05 -27.64
N ASN A 7 -17.84 -24.01 -27.28
CA ASN A 7 -17.58 -25.34 -26.71
C ASN A 7 -16.35 -25.61 -25.78
N ASP A 8 -15.83 -24.65 -25.02
CA ASP A 8 -14.85 -24.92 -23.95
C ASP A 8 -15.56 -25.24 -22.62
N LEU A 9 -15.79 -26.54 -22.40
CA LEU A 9 -16.30 -27.12 -21.13
C LEU A 9 -15.29 -27.04 -19.96
N ALA A 10 -14.15 -26.38 -20.13
CA ALA A 10 -13.18 -26.10 -19.08
C ALA A 10 -13.24 -24.62 -18.64
N CYS A 11 -14.43 -24.16 -18.33
CA CYS A 11 -14.66 -22.86 -17.71
C CYS A 11 -14.22 -22.88 -16.24
N ASN A 12 -12.91 -22.82 -15.98
CA ASN A 12 -12.39 -22.46 -14.66
C ASN A 12 -12.58 -20.96 -14.44
N TYR A 13 -13.84 -20.53 -14.29
CA TYR A 13 -14.16 -19.19 -13.83
C TYR A 13 -13.87 -19.09 -12.32
N SER A 14 -12.63 -18.81 -11.95
CA SER A 14 -12.33 -18.39 -10.58
C SER A 14 -12.66 -16.91 -10.45
N PHE A 15 -13.69 -16.58 -9.68
CA PHE A 15 -13.95 -15.19 -9.27
C PHE A 15 -12.74 -14.63 -8.53
N THR A 16 -12.38 -13.38 -8.78
CA THR A 16 -11.39 -12.70 -7.93
C THR A 16 -11.94 -12.60 -6.50
N PRO A 17 -11.09 -12.48 -5.46
CA PRO A 17 -11.56 -12.31 -4.09
C PRO A 17 -12.55 -11.15 -3.92
N GLY A 18 -12.41 -10.07 -4.70
CA GLY A 18 -13.33 -8.92 -4.74
C GLY A 18 -14.70 -9.28 -5.31
N GLN A 19 -14.72 -9.98 -6.45
CA GLN A 19 -15.95 -10.51 -7.06
C GLN A 19 -16.67 -11.48 -6.11
N GLY A 20 -15.93 -12.39 -5.47
CA GLY A 20 -16.48 -13.32 -4.48
C GLY A 20 -17.05 -12.66 -3.22
N LYS A 21 -16.52 -11.49 -2.80
CA LYS A 21 -17.09 -10.69 -1.69
C LYS A 21 -18.41 -10.04 -2.09
N ARG A 22 -18.51 -9.46 -3.29
CA ARG A 22 -19.77 -8.87 -3.78
C ARG A 22 -20.86 -9.90 -4.04
N ILE A 23 -20.51 -11.06 -4.58
CA ILE A 23 -21.45 -12.19 -4.71
C ILE A 23 -22.03 -12.54 -3.33
N ARG A 24 -21.16 -12.70 -2.31
CA ARG A 24 -21.61 -12.94 -0.93
C ARG A 24 -22.47 -11.81 -0.38
N TRP A 25 -22.14 -10.55 -0.66
CA TRP A 25 -22.92 -9.39 -0.21
C TRP A 25 -24.29 -9.31 -0.89
N ALA A 26 -24.34 -9.49 -2.21
CA ALA A 26 -25.58 -9.51 -2.99
C ALA A 26 -26.51 -10.65 -2.53
N ILE A 27 -25.96 -11.86 -2.33
CA ILE A 27 -26.69 -12.99 -1.75
C ILE A 27 -27.15 -12.68 -0.32
N SER A 28 -26.32 -12.03 0.50
CA SER A 28 -26.70 -11.71 1.89
C SER A 28 -27.77 -10.63 2.00
N LEU A 29 -27.80 -9.66 1.08
CA LEU A 29 -28.85 -8.64 1.00
C LEU A 29 -30.20 -9.25 0.60
N ASP A 30 -30.17 -10.23 -0.30
CA ASP A 30 -31.34 -11.04 -0.70
C ASP A 30 -31.96 -11.77 0.51
N THR A 31 -31.14 -12.12 1.52
CA THR A 31 -31.64 -12.78 2.74
C THR A 31 -32.14 -11.84 3.85
N GLN A 32 -31.89 -10.53 3.77
CA GLN A 32 -32.28 -9.57 4.82
C GLN A 32 -33.45 -8.65 4.44
N PHE A 33 -33.76 -8.51 3.16
CA PHE A 33 -34.91 -7.74 2.70
C PHE A 33 -35.92 -8.67 2.05
N ASN A 34 -37.07 -8.85 2.73
CA ASN A 34 -38.22 -9.61 2.29
C ASN A 34 -38.95 -8.88 1.12
N TYR A 35 -38.24 -8.61 0.03
CA TYR A 35 -38.80 -8.15 -1.23
C TYR A 35 -38.99 -9.37 -2.12
N GLY A 36 -40.24 -9.66 -2.45
CA GLY A 36 -40.61 -10.80 -3.27
C GLY A 36 -39.83 -10.85 -4.59
N ILE A 37 -39.44 -12.07 -4.96
CA ILE A 37 -39.13 -12.48 -6.33
C ILE A 37 -38.00 -11.65 -6.98
N PHE A 38 -36.78 -11.78 -6.47
CA PHE A 38 -35.62 -11.79 -7.36
C PHE A 38 -35.11 -13.22 -7.40
N THR A 39 -35.20 -13.82 -8.58
CA THR A 39 -34.59 -15.14 -8.78
C THR A 39 -33.08 -14.94 -8.98
N PRO A 40 -32.19 -15.81 -8.46
CA PRO A 40 -30.73 -15.69 -8.64
C PRO A 40 -30.28 -15.59 -10.11
N THR A 41 -31.17 -15.94 -11.03
CA THR A 41 -31.04 -15.81 -12.48
C THR A 41 -31.12 -14.38 -13.02
N GLU A 42 -31.57 -13.40 -12.22
CA GLU A 42 -31.75 -11.99 -12.61
C GLU A 42 -30.71 -11.03 -12.02
N ILE A 43 -29.69 -11.55 -11.32
CA ILE A 43 -28.55 -10.72 -10.94
C ILE A 43 -27.85 -10.34 -12.25
N ASP A 44 -28.02 -9.09 -12.66
CA ASP A 44 -27.28 -8.54 -13.80
C ASP A 44 -25.78 -8.81 -13.55
N LYS A 45 -25.21 -9.67 -14.39
CA LYS A 45 -23.81 -10.11 -14.26
C LYS A 45 -22.85 -8.94 -14.43
N SER A 46 -23.30 -7.81 -14.98
CA SER A 46 -22.54 -6.55 -14.99
C SER A 46 -22.22 -6.05 -13.57
N LEU A 47 -23.09 -6.32 -12.59
CA LEU A 47 -22.90 -5.96 -11.17
C LEU A 47 -21.76 -6.77 -10.50
N LEU A 48 -21.43 -7.92 -11.07
CA LEU A 48 -20.33 -8.79 -10.63
C LEU A 48 -18.99 -8.42 -11.27
N TYR A 49 -19.02 -7.52 -12.26
CA TYR A 49 -17.82 -7.08 -12.95
C TYR A 49 -17.14 -5.99 -12.14
N GLN A 50 -16.01 -6.32 -11.51
CA GLN A 50 -15.07 -5.31 -11.04
C GLN A 50 -14.03 -5.11 -12.14
N PRO A 51 -14.04 -3.98 -12.86
CA PRO A 51 -12.99 -3.67 -13.81
C PRO A 51 -11.68 -3.30 -13.10
N PHE A 52 -11.52 -3.62 -11.81
CA PHE A 52 -10.34 -3.31 -11.03
C PHE A 52 -10.00 -4.40 -10.03
N GLU A 53 -8.70 -4.50 -9.76
CA GLU A 53 -8.13 -5.26 -8.67
C GLU A 53 -7.74 -4.30 -7.55
N THR A 54 -8.15 -4.61 -6.33
CA THR A 54 -7.72 -3.88 -5.14
C THR A 54 -6.64 -4.66 -4.42
N THR A 55 -5.47 -4.03 -4.24
CA THR A 55 -4.36 -4.57 -3.46
C THR A 55 -4.06 -3.66 -2.27
N GLU A 56 -3.64 -4.27 -1.16
CA GLU A 56 -3.16 -3.55 0.02
C GLU A 56 -1.64 -3.45 -0.06
N VAL A 57 -1.10 -2.25 0.10
CA VAL A 57 0.34 -1.96 0.07
C VAL A 57 0.71 -1.06 1.25
N GLY A 58 1.98 -1.06 1.66
CA GLY A 58 2.46 -0.09 2.66
C GLY A 58 2.54 1.30 2.01
N GLY A 59 1.87 2.30 2.60
CA GLY A 59 1.96 3.69 2.15
C GLY A 59 3.11 4.45 2.81
N ASP A 60 3.29 5.73 2.49
CA ASP A 60 4.47 6.50 2.90
C ASP A 60 4.63 6.72 4.42
N ASN A 61 3.55 6.62 5.19
CA ASN A 61 3.60 6.87 6.62
C ASN A 61 4.18 5.66 7.38
N ILE A 62 5.38 5.85 7.94
CA ILE A 62 6.06 4.88 8.79
C ILE A 62 5.45 4.92 10.19
N VAL A 63 4.94 3.78 10.65
CA VAL A 63 4.33 3.61 11.97
C VAL A 63 5.37 3.16 13.00
N SER A 64 6.26 2.25 12.61
CA SER A 64 7.33 1.78 13.49
C SER A 64 8.51 1.21 12.71
N ILE A 65 9.68 1.25 13.33
CA ILE A 65 10.92 0.65 12.84
C ILE A 65 11.50 -0.20 13.97
N THR A 66 12.03 -1.37 13.65
CA THR A 66 12.69 -2.26 14.62
C THR A 66 13.97 -2.83 14.01
N ASP A 67 15.12 -2.49 14.59
CA ASP A 67 16.43 -3.05 14.21
C ASP A 67 16.48 -4.55 14.56
N ASN A 68 16.66 -5.39 13.54
CA ASN A 68 16.74 -6.85 13.69
C ASN A 68 18.13 -7.33 14.13
N ARG A 69 19.12 -6.43 14.23
CA ARG A 69 20.52 -6.70 14.62
C ARG A 69 21.30 -7.60 13.66
N ASP A 70 20.84 -7.70 12.42
CA ASP A 70 21.45 -8.49 11.35
C ASP A 70 21.75 -7.64 10.09
N GLY A 71 21.74 -6.31 10.25
CA GLY A 71 21.86 -5.36 9.15
C GLY A 71 20.54 -5.04 8.44
N THR A 72 19.42 -5.54 8.96
CA THR A 72 18.08 -5.21 8.48
C THR A 72 17.22 -4.57 9.57
N ALA A 73 16.18 -3.87 9.14
CA ALA A 73 15.11 -3.37 9.99
C ALA A 73 13.76 -3.88 9.51
N THR A 74 12.89 -4.20 10.47
CA THR A 74 11.48 -4.40 10.19
C THR A 74 10.80 -3.02 10.17
N VAL A 75 10.32 -2.60 9.00
CA VAL A 75 9.66 -1.30 8.80
C VAL A 75 8.17 -1.53 8.59
N CYS A 76 7.35 -1.04 9.52
CA CYS A 76 5.90 -1.13 9.47
C CYS A 76 5.31 0.20 8.97
N ARG A 77 4.54 0.14 7.89
CA ARG A 77 3.85 1.29 7.28
C ARG A 77 2.35 1.16 7.40
N SER A 78 1.67 2.30 7.46
CA SER A 78 0.21 2.32 7.38
C SER A 78 -0.25 1.70 6.06
N ILE A 79 -1.27 0.85 6.12
CA ILE A 79 -1.83 0.26 4.91
C ILE A 79 -2.51 1.34 4.07
N VAL A 80 -2.18 1.37 2.78
CA VAL A 80 -2.92 2.10 1.76
C VAL A 80 -3.42 1.11 0.70
N ARG A 81 -4.47 1.48 -0.02
CA ARG A 81 -4.97 0.65 -1.12
C ARG A 81 -4.53 1.19 -2.46
N ARG A 82 -4.19 0.25 -3.34
CA ARG A 82 -3.85 0.47 -4.73
C ARG A 82 -4.85 -0.29 -5.58
N ASP A 83 -5.62 0.47 -6.36
CA ASP A 83 -6.58 -0.09 -7.31
C ASP A 83 -5.99 -0.07 -8.72
N ARG A 84 -6.06 -1.22 -9.40
CA ARG A 84 -5.53 -1.44 -10.74
C ARG A 84 -6.68 -1.76 -11.68
N PHE A 85 -7.02 -0.84 -12.58
CA PHE A 85 -8.16 -0.99 -13.49
C PHE A 85 -7.76 -1.69 -14.80
N GLN A 86 -8.56 -2.64 -15.27
CA GLN A 86 -8.36 -3.41 -16.50
C GLN A 86 -8.27 -2.50 -17.75
N LYS A 87 -7.42 -2.88 -18.70
CA LYS A 87 -7.30 -2.22 -20.01
C LYS A 87 -8.60 -2.31 -20.81
N GLY A 88 -8.83 -1.33 -21.69
CA GLY A 88 -9.92 -1.34 -22.68
C GLY A 88 -11.23 -0.66 -22.24
N PHE A 89 -11.23 -0.02 -21.06
CA PHE A 89 -12.36 0.76 -20.56
C PHE A 89 -12.01 2.25 -20.46
N ASP A 90 -12.94 3.09 -20.89
CA ASP A 90 -12.85 4.54 -20.77
C ASP A 90 -13.35 4.94 -19.39
N CYS A 91 -12.44 4.82 -18.42
CA CYS A 91 -12.69 5.19 -17.04
C CYS A 91 -12.36 6.66 -16.79
N VAL A 92 -13.30 7.37 -16.14
CA VAL A 92 -13.09 8.68 -15.52
C VAL A 92 -13.28 8.53 -14.02
N TYR A 93 -12.35 9.07 -13.24
CA TYR A 93 -12.34 8.92 -11.79
C TYR A 93 -12.64 10.25 -11.13
N TYR A 94 -13.41 10.22 -10.05
CA TYR A 94 -13.82 11.39 -9.30
C TYR A 94 -13.61 11.16 -7.81
N ALA A 95 -13.14 12.18 -7.11
CA ALA A 95 -13.23 12.21 -5.66
C ALA A 95 -14.71 12.29 -5.22
N MET A 96 -15.00 12.02 -3.95
CA MET A 96 -16.38 12.05 -3.45
C MET A 96 -17.04 13.43 -3.59
N ASN A 97 -16.26 14.50 -3.65
CA ASN A 97 -16.69 15.87 -3.94
C ASN A 97 -16.86 16.18 -5.44
N ASN A 98 -16.82 15.15 -6.31
CA ASN A 98 -16.93 15.22 -7.77
C ASN A 98 -15.77 15.91 -8.51
N ASN A 99 -14.65 16.20 -7.84
CA ASN A 99 -13.45 16.65 -8.54
C ASN A 99 -12.83 15.49 -9.32
N VAL A 100 -12.45 15.72 -10.58
CA VAL A 100 -11.75 14.71 -11.39
C VAL A 100 -10.42 14.37 -10.72
N ILE A 101 -10.17 13.08 -10.58
CA ILE A 101 -8.90 12.55 -10.11
C ILE A 101 -7.99 12.40 -11.31
N ASP A 102 -6.84 13.06 -11.27
CA ASP A 102 -5.78 12.80 -12.23
C ASP A 102 -5.22 11.39 -12.02
N THR A 103 -5.19 10.62 -13.10
CA THR A 103 -4.70 9.22 -13.14
C THR A 103 -3.64 9.04 -14.23
N SER A 104 -2.96 10.12 -14.60
CA SER A 104 -1.85 10.12 -15.56
C SER A 104 -0.61 9.42 -14.97
N ALA A 105 -0.67 8.09 -14.86
CA ALA A 105 0.47 7.22 -14.65
C ALA A 105 0.70 6.34 -15.90
N PRO A 106 1.95 5.91 -16.20
CA PRO A 106 2.30 5.42 -17.54
C PRO A 106 1.76 4.03 -17.87
N ASP A 107 1.12 3.97 -19.04
CA ASP A 107 1.18 2.97 -20.12
C ASP A 107 0.76 1.51 -20.01
N ASP A 108 0.34 0.98 -18.86
CA ASP A 108 -0.31 -0.34 -18.91
C ASP A 108 -1.64 -0.45 -18.17
N LEU A 109 -1.78 0.05 -16.94
CA LEU A 109 -3.08 0.01 -16.25
C LEU A 109 -3.25 1.33 -15.50
N LYS A 110 -4.45 1.90 -15.53
CA LYS A 110 -4.74 3.12 -14.75
C LYS A 110 -4.70 2.72 -13.28
N VAL A 111 -3.64 3.14 -12.58
CA VAL A 111 -3.48 2.93 -11.15
C VAL A 111 -3.97 4.18 -10.44
N ILE A 112 -4.95 4.01 -9.56
CA ILE A 112 -5.28 5.05 -8.58
C ILE A 112 -4.45 4.74 -7.35
N SER A 113 -3.33 5.45 -7.22
CA SER A 113 -2.38 5.20 -6.14
C SER A 113 -2.91 5.71 -4.80
N GLU A 114 -2.86 4.81 -3.81
CA GLU A 114 -2.53 5.08 -2.41
C GLU A 114 -3.50 6.03 -1.70
N ARG A 115 -4.78 5.62 -1.69
CA ARG A 115 -5.86 6.39 -1.05
C ARG A 115 -6.34 5.74 0.23
N THR A 116 -6.88 6.59 1.10
CA THR A 116 -7.52 6.24 2.37
C THR A 116 -9.02 6.55 2.39
N PHE A 117 -9.60 6.97 1.26
CA PHE A 117 -10.98 7.44 1.15
C PHE A 117 -11.64 6.93 -0.13
N ASP A 118 -12.96 6.73 -0.05
CA ASP A 118 -13.81 6.32 -1.16
C ASP A 118 -13.67 7.27 -2.36
N TYR A 119 -13.86 6.74 -3.56
CA TYR A 119 -13.92 7.54 -4.77
C TYR A 119 -14.98 6.98 -5.70
N LYS A 120 -15.35 7.78 -6.71
CA LYS A 120 -16.33 7.39 -7.72
C LYS A 120 -15.62 7.07 -9.02
N VAL A 121 -16.08 6.03 -9.69
CA VAL A 121 -15.64 5.67 -11.04
C VAL A 121 -16.81 5.75 -12.00
N LYS A 122 -16.54 6.32 -13.17
CA LYS A 122 -17.43 6.31 -14.32
C LYS A 122 -16.81 5.42 -15.39
N ILE A 123 -17.56 4.45 -15.88
CA ILE A 123 -17.13 3.54 -16.95
C ILE A 123 -18.08 3.77 -18.12
N ASN A 124 -17.63 4.52 -19.13
CA ASN A 124 -18.52 4.98 -20.21
C ASN A 124 -19.19 3.82 -20.97
N GLN A 125 -18.49 2.69 -21.11
CA GLN A 125 -18.96 1.48 -21.78
C GLN A 125 -20.09 0.77 -21.04
N MET A 126 -20.18 0.91 -19.70
CA MET A 126 -21.25 0.29 -18.91
C MET A 126 -22.45 1.23 -18.81
N ASN A 127 -22.19 2.47 -18.39
CA ASN A 127 -23.21 3.50 -18.31
C ASN A 127 -22.53 4.87 -18.37
N PRO A 128 -22.75 5.67 -19.43
CA PRO A 128 -22.08 6.95 -19.61
C PRO A 128 -22.62 8.07 -18.73
N ILE A 129 -23.57 7.79 -17.83
CA ILE A 129 -24.19 8.78 -16.94
C ILE A 129 -24.00 8.38 -15.47
N ALA A 130 -23.97 7.08 -15.17
CA ALA A 130 -23.82 6.60 -13.80
C ALA A 130 -22.36 6.64 -13.32
N THR A 131 -22.21 6.90 -12.03
CA THR A 131 -20.94 6.74 -11.31
C THR A 131 -21.13 5.72 -10.20
N GLU A 132 -20.19 4.80 -10.07
CA GLU A 132 -20.18 3.83 -8.98
C GLU A 132 -19.20 4.26 -7.89
N ILE A 133 -19.58 4.03 -6.63
CA ILE A 133 -18.67 4.24 -5.51
C ILE A 133 -17.78 3.02 -5.39
N VAL A 134 -16.46 3.25 -5.41
CA VAL A 134 -15.45 2.29 -5.01
C VAL A 134 -15.13 2.56 -3.54
N PRO A 135 -15.62 1.72 -2.61
CA PRO A 135 -15.36 1.91 -1.20
C PRO A 135 -13.90 1.59 -0.89
N VAL A 136 -13.18 2.55 -0.34
CA VAL A 136 -11.91 2.34 0.34
C VAL A 136 -12.26 2.17 1.80
N VAL A 137 -12.51 0.92 2.20
CA VAL A 137 -12.58 0.59 3.62
C VAL A 137 -11.23 0.97 4.22
N CYS A 138 -11.21 1.97 5.10
CA CYS A 138 -10.01 2.36 5.83
C CYS A 138 -9.46 1.12 6.54
N THR A 139 -8.46 0.48 5.95
CA THR A 139 -7.82 -0.70 6.51
C THR A 139 -6.97 -0.22 7.67
N ARG A 140 -7.55 -0.24 8.88
CA ARG A 140 -6.81 -0.11 10.12
C ARG A 140 -5.80 -1.25 10.17
N GLY A 141 -4.52 -0.93 10.13
CA GLY A 141 -3.46 -1.94 10.18
C GLY A 141 -2.14 -1.41 9.66
N VAL A 142 -1.14 -2.28 9.72
CA VAL A 142 0.21 -2.02 9.22
C VAL A 142 0.66 -3.18 8.33
N ILE A 143 1.39 -2.86 7.27
CA ILE A 143 2.18 -3.84 6.53
C ILE A 143 3.64 -3.64 6.94
N CYS A 144 4.26 -4.70 7.42
CA CYS A 144 5.64 -4.71 7.86
C CYS A 144 6.49 -5.49 6.87
N ASN A 145 7.57 -4.88 6.38
CA ASN A 145 8.54 -5.53 5.52
C ASN A 145 9.93 -5.42 6.15
N THR A 146 10.74 -6.44 5.95
CA THR A 146 12.17 -6.40 6.31
C THR A 146 12.93 -5.68 5.22
N GLU A 147 13.72 -4.68 5.59
CA GLU A 147 14.48 -3.84 4.68
C GLU A 147 15.94 -3.73 5.15
N PRO A 148 16.91 -3.80 4.24
CA PRO A 148 18.31 -3.61 4.61
C PRO A 148 18.59 -2.13 4.93
N TYR A 149 19.53 -1.88 5.84
CA TYR A 149 20.13 -0.57 6.00
C TYR A 149 21.12 -0.31 4.86
N VAL A 150 21.03 0.86 4.23
CA VAL A 150 21.86 1.24 3.06
C VAL A 150 22.82 2.39 3.38
N SER A 151 22.51 3.20 4.39
CA SER A 151 23.36 4.31 4.81
C SER A 151 23.09 4.69 6.27
N GLY A 152 23.94 5.54 6.82
CA GLY A 152 23.72 6.12 8.13
C GLY A 152 24.61 7.31 8.43
N VAL A 153 24.37 7.94 9.58
CA VAL A 153 25.18 9.04 10.10
C VAL A 153 25.36 8.85 11.59
N ILE A 154 26.58 9.08 12.07
CA ILE A 154 26.92 9.16 13.48
C ILE A 154 27.24 10.60 13.82
N LEU A 155 26.52 11.17 14.78
CA LEU A 155 26.82 12.47 15.38
C LEU A 155 27.43 12.22 16.76
N SER A 156 28.66 12.66 16.98
CA SER A 156 29.38 12.45 18.24
C SER A 156 29.60 13.77 18.96
N MET A 157 29.30 13.83 20.26
CA MET A 157 29.42 15.02 21.09
C MET A 157 29.78 14.67 22.54
N GLN A 158 30.65 15.44 23.20
CA GLN A 158 31.02 15.20 24.61
C GLN A 158 29.84 15.44 25.57
N VAL A 159 29.01 16.43 25.24
CA VAL A 159 27.82 16.79 26.01
C VAL A 159 26.64 16.77 25.07
N LEU A 160 25.56 16.09 25.47
CA LEU A 160 24.33 16.01 24.69
C LEU A 160 23.78 17.42 24.43
N GLY A 161 23.54 17.76 23.15
CA GLY A 161 23.08 19.09 22.73
C GLY A 161 24.19 20.12 22.51
N SER A 162 25.47 19.73 22.62
CA SER A 162 26.58 20.61 22.26
C SER A 162 26.58 20.96 20.77
N MET A 163 27.00 22.18 20.44
CA MET A 163 27.22 22.60 19.04
C MET A 163 28.52 22.06 18.45
N ASN A 164 29.44 21.54 19.28
CA ASN A 164 30.68 20.94 18.81
C ASN A 164 30.43 19.44 18.50
N ILE A 165 30.03 19.16 17.26
CA ILE A 165 29.59 17.84 16.80
C ILE A 165 30.57 17.30 15.76
N THR A 166 31.02 16.06 15.94
CA THR A 166 31.71 15.32 14.87
C THR A 166 30.69 14.50 14.10
N VAL A 167 30.64 14.68 12.78
CA VAL A 167 29.73 13.96 11.88
C VAL A 167 30.51 12.93 11.10
N LYS A 168 30.04 11.68 11.09
CA LYS A 168 30.58 10.60 10.27
C LYS A 168 29.45 9.95 9.47
N GLU A 169 29.54 9.99 8.16
CA GLU A 169 28.65 9.24 7.28
C GLU A 169 29.08 7.77 7.22
N LEU A 170 28.10 6.89 7.15
CA LEU A 170 28.26 5.45 7.05
C LEU A 170 27.71 4.99 5.70
N ASN A 171 28.49 4.19 4.99
CA ASN A 171 28.01 3.46 3.82
C ASN A 171 27.31 2.14 4.22
N GLU A 172 26.80 1.42 3.23
CA GLU A 172 26.09 0.13 3.41
C GLU A 172 26.90 -0.91 4.19
N VAL A 173 28.22 -0.98 3.99
CA VAL A 173 29.07 -1.93 4.72
C VAL A 173 29.25 -1.50 6.17
N GLN A 174 29.46 -0.22 6.41
CA GLN A 174 29.73 0.33 7.74
C GLN A 174 28.49 0.40 8.62
N VAL A 175 27.31 0.61 8.05
CA VAL A 175 26.05 0.66 8.81
C VAL A 175 25.64 -0.71 9.35
N ASN A 176 26.12 -1.77 8.69
CA ASN A 176 25.86 -3.17 9.02
C ASN A 176 27.00 -3.82 9.82
N ASP A 177 28.01 -3.04 10.22
CA ASP A 177 29.15 -3.51 11.00
C ASP A 177 28.72 -3.87 12.45
N PRO A 178 28.82 -5.15 12.87
CA PRO A 178 28.44 -5.55 14.23
C PRO A 178 29.35 -4.92 15.31
N GLU A 179 30.56 -4.51 14.95
CA GLU A 179 31.54 -3.87 15.84
C GLU A 179 31.44 -2.33 15.81
N LEU A 180 30.41 -1.78 15.17
CA LEU A 180 30.26 -0.32 15.03
C LEU A 180 30.29 0.40 16.38
N PHE A 181 29.69 -0.21 17.41
CA PHE A 181 29.67 0.33 18.78
C PHE A 181 31.07 0.38 19.40
N ASP A 182 31.89 -0.65 19.18
CA ASP A 182 33.25 -0.73 19.72
C ASP A 182 34.17 0.32 19.08
N LYS A 183 33.86 0.74 17.86
CA LYS A 183 34.60 1.78 17.11
C LYS A 183 34.20 3.22 17.49
N LEU A 184 33.18 3.41 18.34
CA LEU A 184 32.79 4.74 18.84
C LEU A 184 33.81 5.30 19.84
N MET A 185 33.88 6.63 19.95
CA MET A 185 34.78 7.31 20.89
C MET A 185 34.27 7.15 22.34
N ALA A 186 35.15 6.78 23.27
CA ALA A 186 34.80 6.72 24.69
C ALA A 186 34.56 8.12 25.25
N GLU A 187 33.71 8.22 26.28
CA GLU A 187 33.27 9.45 26.94
C GLU A 187 32.44 10.41 26.07
N TYR A 188 31.82 9.91 24.99
CA TYR A 188 30.99 10.70 24.08
C TYR A 188 29.56 10.16 24.01
N TYR A 189 28.63 11.07 23.77
CA TYR A 189 27.29 10.77 23.26
C TYR A 189 27.34 10.60 21.75
N HIS A 190 26.66 9.58 21.26
CA HIS A 190 26.52 9.26 19.85
C HIS A 190 25.04 9.19 19.48
N ILE A 191 24.62 10.00 18.51
CA ILE A 191 23.33 9.86 17.83
C ILE A 191 23.61 9.10 16.54
N ILE A 192 23.15 7.86 16.47
CA ILE A 192 23.28 6.99 15.30
C ILE A 192 21.95 7.03 14.57
N LYS A 193 21.96 7.50 13.33
CA LYS A 193 20.82 7.48 12.41
C LYS A 193 21.14 6.47 11.32
N LYS A 194 20.33 5.43 11.16
CA LYS A 194 20.45 4.46 10.07
C LYS A 194 19.27 4.61 9.13
N GLN A 195 19.52 4.57 7.83
CA GLN A 195 18.50 4.69 6.79
C GLN A 195 18.38 3.37 6.03
N THR A 196 17.15 2.90 5.89
CA THR A 196 16.79 1.71 5.11
C THR A 196 16.71 2.00 3.62
N ALA A 197 16.67 0.96 2.78
CA ALA A 197 16.55 1.09 1.32
C ALA A 197 15.34 1.92 0.85
N SER A 198 14.26 1.97 1.63
CA SER A 198 13.08 2.78 1.34
C SER A 198 13.17 4.23 1.83
N GLY A 199 14.22 4.57 2.60
CA GLY A 199 14.35 5.88 3.24
C GLY A 199 13.85 5.97 4.68
N ALA A 200 13.35 4.90 5.30
CA ALA A 200 12.98 4.93 6.72
C ALA A 200 14.22 5.11 7.61
N VAL A 201 14.16 6.04 8.58
CA VAL A 201 15.28 6.40 9.46
C VAL A 201 15.05 5.89 10.88
N ASP A 202 15.94 5.03 11.35
CA ASP A 202 16.04 4.58 12.72
C ASP A 202 17.07 5.42 13.48
N GLU A 203 16.71 5.98 14.64
CA GLU A 203 17.57 6.85 15.43
C GLU A 203 17.76 6.31 16.84
N LYS A 204 19.02 6.22 17.27
CA LYS A 204 19.36 5.82 18.63
C LYS A 204 20.43 6.72 19.23
N ILE A 205 20.22 7.10 20.48
CA ILE A 205 21.19 7.84 21.28
C ILE A 205 21.89 6.86 22.21
N ILE A 206 23.22 6.87 22.21
CA ILE A 206 24.04 6.00 23.05
C ILE A 206 25.14 6.83 23.70
N TYR A 207 25.40 6.59 24.98
CA TYR A 207 26.60 7.10 25.65
C TYR A 207 27.60 5.96 25.77
N LYS A 208 28.84 6.20 25.35
CA LYS A 208 29.93 5.25 25.55
C LYS A 208 30.77 5.74 26.74
N PRO A 209 30.81 4.99 27.86
CA PRO A 209 31.64 5.35 29.00
C PRO A 209 33.12 5.23 28.67
#